data_AF-A0A918LI58-F1
#
_entry.id   AF-A0A918LI58-F1
#
_cell.length_a   1.000
_cell.length_b   1.000
_cell.length_c   1.000
_cell.angle_alpha   90.00
_cell.angle_beta   90.00
_cell.angle_gamma   90.00
#
_symmetry.space_group_name_H-M   'P 1'
#
loop_
_entity.id
_entity.type
_entity.pdbx_description
1 polymer ?
#
loop_
_entity_poly.entity_id
_entity_poly.type
_entity_poly.pdbx_seq_one_letter_code
_entity_poly.pdbx_strand_id
1 'polypeptide(L)'
;MTDEPRAVLLAAATEGDDALAALTVLRHAMAWASTAIGTAVSPPPGDTEALELVIALDDALTEADALVDGVPALVDAAVAGVAVADHLDTQARRLAELADRVAVARRERDALSAVSAELTACGAEHERIEAELANLRRLRRLADALPDIRAERDRLAARVRELTSETADAEKALADTAETAVRLSEQQLADLDTRARELLEKLRGTETAWAELRERMADDDARLRAKDAEYAKLRAERADQVAALRAHAAIDADLAERLSSATEGSLPDRVRTMLSDAQMMIDEVDAALGDTLARYDRFVEDHSKVLPWRDQS
;
A
#
# COMPACT_ATOMS: atom_id res chain seq x y z
N MET A 1 -3.74 103.36 9.72
CA MET A 1 -3.39 103.49 11.16
C MET A 1 -4.07 102.36 11.91
N THR A 2 -3.60 101.15 11.68
CA THR A 2 -3.98 99.94 12.42
C THR A 2 -2.95 99.81 13.54
N ASP A 3 -3.14 100.55 14.62
CA ASP A 3 -2.47 100.20 15.86
C ASP A 3 -2.99 98.83 16.26
N GLU A 4 -2.09 97.85 16.20
CA GLU A 4 -2.40 96.46 16.50
C GLU A 4 -2.84 96.42 17.97
N PRO A 5 -4.12 96.12 18.29
CA PRO A 5 -4.65 96.26 19.64
C PRO A 5 -3.87 95.39 20.65
N ARG A 6 -3.23 94.32 20.17
CA ARG A 6 -2.29 93.49 20.91
C ARG A 6 -0.99 94.21 21.30
N ALA A 7 -0.42 95.02 20.41
CA ALA A 7 0.80 95.78 20.67
C ALA A 7 0.57 96.90 21.70
N VAL A 8 -0.60 97.55 21.64
CA VAL A 8 -1.02 98.57 22.62
C VAL A 8 -1.30 97.96 23.99
N LEU A 9 -1.89 96.75 24.03
CA LEU A 9 -2.16 96.01 25.27
C LEU A 9 -0.85 95.62 25.99
N LEU A 10 0.15 95.14 25.24
CA LEU A 10 1.47 94.80 25.78
C LEU A 10 2.22 96.02 26.31
N ALA A 11 2.13 97.17 25.64
CA ALA A 11 2.76 98.41 26.11
C ALA A 11 2.10 98.93 27.40
N ALA A 12 0.75 98.97 27.45
CA ALA A 12 0.01 99.44 28.61
C ALA A 12 0.17 98.52 29.84
N ALA A 13 0.36 97.22 29.66
CA ALA A 13 0.63 96.27 30.74
C ALA A 13 2.02 96.46 31.40
N THR A 14 2.95 97.15 30.73
CA THR A 14 4.32 97.36 31.23
C THR A 14 4.55 98.70 31.95
N GLU A 15 3.62 99.65 31.87
CA GLU A 15 3.81 101.04 32.36
C GLU A 15 3.39 101.30 33.82
N GLY A 16 2.88 100.30 34.55
CA GLY A 16 2.67 100.39 36.01
C GLY A 16 1.31 99.89 36.51
N ASP A 17 1.22 99.69 37.83
CA ASP A 17 0.09 99.06 38.56
C ASP A 17 -1.04 100.05 38.91
N ASP A 18 -1.37 100.96 37.99
CA ASP A 18 -2.43 101.97 38.17
C ASP A 18 -3.79 101.45 37.65
N ALA A 19 -4.87 101.75 38.38
CA ALA A 19 -6.23 101.31 38.05
C ALA A 19 -6.69 101.81 36.66
N LEU A 20 -6.25 103.01 36.24
CA LEU A 20 -6.53 103.54 34.91
C LEU A 20 -5.79 102.78 33.80
N ALA A 21 -4.57 102.30 34.08
CA ALA A 21 -3.82 101.45 33.16
C ALA A 21 -4.52 100.09 33.00
N ALA A 22 -4.99 99.47 34.08
CA ALA A 22 -5.74 98.21 34.05
C ALA A 22 -7.05 98.31 33.25
N LEU A 23 -7.84 99.38 33.43
CA LEU A 23 -9.06 99.62 32.64
C LEU A 23 -8.75 99.90 31.16
N THR A 24 -7.63 100.55 30.87
CA THR A 24 -7.17 100.78 29.50
C THR A 24 -6.76 99.47 28.83
N VAL A 25 -6.05 98.60 29.54
CA VAL A 25 -5.70 97.24 29.09
C VAL A 25 -6.97 96.43 28.81
N LEU A 26 -7.94 96.42 29.73
CA LEU A 26 -9.21 95.72 29.57
C LEU A 26 -9.97 96.18 28.33
N ARG A 27 -10.05 97.49 28.09
CA ARG A 27 -10.72 98.03 26.89
C ARG A 27 -10.08 97.51 25.60
N HIS A 28 -8.76 97.49 25.52
CA HIS A 28 -8.05 96.97 24.34
C HIS A 28 -8.17 95.44 24.23
N ALA A 29 -8.19 94.73 25.37
CA ALA A 29 -8.43 93.29 25.42
C ALA A 29 -9.81 92.93 24.86
N MET A 30 -10.87 93.64 25.28
CA MET A 30 -12.23 93.45 24.75
C MET A 30 -12.33 93.77 23.26
N ALA A 31 -11.68 94.84 22.80
CA ALA A 31 -11.65 95.18 21.36
C ALA A 31 -10.92 94.11 20.53
N TRP A 32 -9.82 93.58 21.05
CA TRP A 32 -9.09 92.49 20.42
C TRP A 32 -9.90 91.19 20.42
N ALA A 33 -10.50 90.81 21.55
CA ALA A 33 -11.34 89.62 21.67
C ALA A 33 -12.55 89.68 20.73
N SER A 34 -13.25 90.82 20.64
CA SER A 34 -14.34 91.02 19.69
C SER A 34 -13.88 90.84 18.24
N THR A 35 -12.70 91.37 17.90
CA THR A 35 -12.11 91.21 16.56
C THR A 35 -11.75 89.75 16.30
N ALA A 36 -11.11 89.08 17.26
CA ALA A 36 -10.68 87.69 17.18
C ALA A 36 -11.88 86.74 17.01
N ILE A 37 -12.95 86.93 17.79
CA ILE A 37 -14.21 86.18 17.65
C ILE A 37 -14.84 86.47 16.28
N GLY A 38 -14.90 87.73 15.85
CA GLY A 38 -15.43 88.10 14.54
C GLY A 38 -14.67 87.43 13.38
N THR A 39 -13.35 87.30 13.48
CA THR A 39 -12.53 86.57 12.51
C THR A 39 -12.68 85.06 12.62
N ALA A 40 -12.86 84.52 13.83
CA ALA A 40 -12.99 83.08 14.06
C ALA A 40 -14.35 82.53 13.61
N VAL A 41 -15.39 83.37 13.60
CA VAL A 41 -16.75 82.99 13.18
C VAL A 41 -16.92 83.02 11.64
N SER A 42 -15.95 83.56 10.90
CA SER A 42 -16.00 83.66 9.43
C SER A 42 -14.64 83.36 8.79
N PRO A 43 -14.42 82.14 8.23
CA PRO A 43 -15.40 81.05 8.06
C PRO A 43 -15.83 80.40 9.39
N PRO A 44 -16.99 79.73 9.45
CA PRO A 44 -17.46 79.08 10.66
C PRO A 44 -16.42 78.04 11.13
N PRO A 45 -16.03 78.06 12.41
CA PRO A 45 -15.07 77.11 12.95
C PRO A 45 -15.71 75.72 13.03
N GLY A 46 -14.87 74.68 13.06
CA GLY A 46 -15.38 73.33 13.33
C GLY A 46 -16.04 73.25 14.71
N ASP A 47 -16.96 72.30 14.92
CA ASP A 47 -17.73 72.19 16.17
C ASP A 47 -16.86 72.18 17.43
N THR A 48 -15.68 71.53 17.39
CA THR A 48 -14.71 71.50 18.49
C THR A 48 -14.05 72.86 18.73
N GLU A 49 -13.65 73.56 17.67
CA GLU A 49 -13.00 74.88 17.76
C GLU A 49 -13.98 75.96 18.21
N ALA A 50 -15.21 75.94 17.69
CA ALA A 50 -16.30 76.80 18.14
C ALA A 50 -16.54 76.66 19.65
N LEU A 51 -16.42 75.44 20.14
CA LEU A 51 -16.69 75.07 21.52
C LEU A 51 -15.55 75.45 22.47
N GLU A 52 -14.30 75.31 22.06
CA GLU A 52 -13.14 75.83 22.79
C GLU A 52 -13.21 77.36 22.92
N LEU A 53 -13.64 78.05 21.86
CA LEU A 53 -13.86 79.50 21.89
C LEU A 53 -14.98 79.91 22.86
N VAL A 54 -16.09 79.17 22.90
CA VAL A 54 -17.17 79.42 23.89
C VAL A 54 -16.71 79.12 25.31
N ILE A 55 -15.89 78.08 25.52
CA ILE A 55 -15.30 77.78 26.83
C ILE A 55 -14.42 78.96 27.28
N ALA A 56 -13.46 79.38 26.45
CA ALA A 56 -12.56 80.47 26.77
C ALA A 56 -13.31 81.80 27.02
N LEU A 57 -14.44 82.03 26.32
CA LEU A 57 -15.30 83.18 26.55
C LEU A 57 -16.02 83.12 27.90
N ASP A 58 -16.55 81.97 28.30
CA ASP A 58 -17.20 81.79 29.61
C ASP A 58 -16.21 82.00 30.78
N ASP A 59 -14.98 81.48 30.65
CA ASP A 59 -13.94 81.67 31.65
C ASP A 59 -13.60 83.17 31.78
N ALA A 60 -13.53 83.88 30.66
CA ALA A 60 -13.33 85.33 30.65
C ALA A 60 -14.53 86.12 31.23
N LEU A 61 -15.76 85.64 31.03
CA LEU A 61 -16.98 86.24 31.60
C LEU A 61 -17.08 86.00 33.11
N THR A 62 -16.63 84.85 33.60
CA THR A 62 -16.56 84.54 35.05
C THR A 62 -15.66 85.54 35.78
N GLU A 63 -14.52 85.89 35.19
CA GLU A 63 -13.63 86.93 35.74
C GLU A 63 -14.23 88.35 35.62
N ALA A 64 -15.17 88.56 34.69
CA ALA A 64 -15.88 89.82 34.55
C ALA A 64 -16.92 90.06 35.65
N ASP A 65 -17.38 89.01 36.35
CA ASP A 65 -18.29 89.15 37.50
C ASP A 65 -17.65 89.96 38.63
N ALA A 66 -16.37 89.69 38.92
CA ALA A 66 -15.61 90.46 39.91
C ALA A 66 -15.45 91.94 39.52
N LEU A 67 -15.37 92.22 38.21
CA LEU A 67 -15.37 93.59 37.69
C LEU A 67 -16.74 94.24 37.86
N VAL A 68 -17.83 93.53 37.51
CA VAL A 68 -19.21 94.00 37.64
C VAL A 68 -19.56 94.33 39.09
N ASP A 69 -19.14 93.50 40.05
CA ASP A 69 -19.32 93.74 41.49
C ASP A 69 -18.60 95.00 41.99
N GLY A 70 -17.49 95.38 41.34
CA GLY A 70 -16.71 96.58 41.66
C GLY A 70 -17.25 97.88 41.04
N VAL A 71 -18.09 97.81 40.01
CA VAL A 71 -18.62 98.97 39.29
C VAL A 71 -19.45 99.91 40.19
N PRO A 72 -20.37 99.43 41.06
CA PRO A 72 -21.14 100.31 41.94
C PRO A 72 -20.24 101.13 42.87
N ALA A 73 -19.21 100.51 43.46
CA ALA A 73 -18.26 101.19 44.34
C ALA A 73 -17.47 102.28 43.59
N LEU A 74 -17.11 102.03 42.32
CA LEU A 74 -16.44 103.01 41.47
C LEU A 74 -17.36 104.17 41.07
N VAL A 75 -18.62 103.88 40.75
CA VAL A 75 -19.66 104.87 40.40
C VAL A 75 -19.97 105.79 41.58
N ASP A 76 -20.11 105.22 42.77
CA ASP A 76 -20.35 105.95 44.02
C ASP A 76 -19.16 106.85 44.37
N ALA A 77 -17.93 106.36 44.21
CA ALA A 77 -16.71 107.13 44.46
C ALA A 77 -16.47 108.25 43.43
N ALA A 78 -16.88 108.06 42.18
CA ALA A 78 -16.68 109.01 41.10
C ALA A 78 -17.72 110.15 41.05
N VAL A 79 -18.79 110.09 41.87
CA VAL A 79 -19.95 111.00 41.79
C VAL A 79 -20.48 111.06 40.36
N ALA A 80 -20.53 109.91 39.70
CA ALA A 80 -21.00 109.83 38.33
C ALA A 80 -22.49 110.22 38.28
N GLY A 81 -22.89 111.03 37.30
CA GLY A 81 -24.29 111.40 37.12
C GLY A 81 -25.17 110.16 36.88
N VAL A 82 -26.45 110.25 37.25
CA VAL A 82 -27.45 109.16 37.20
C VAL A 82 -27.43 108.40 35.85
N ALA A 83 -27.28 109.11 34.73
CA ALA A 83 -27.26 108.49 33.40
C ALA A 83 -26.09 107.52 33.16
N VAL A 84 -24.92 107.74 33.78
CA VAL A 84 -23.75 106.86 33.64
C VAL A 84 -23.90 105.63 34.55
N ALA A 85 -24.43 105.83 35.76
CA ALA A 85 -24.77 104.74 36.67
C ALA A 85 -25.80 103.78 36.04
N ASP A 86 -26.89 104.32 35.48
CA ASP A 86 -27.95 103.53 34.81
C ASP A 86 -27.41 102.75 33.60
N HIS A 87 -26.50 103.37 32.82
CA HIS A 87 -25.89 102.71 31.67
C HIS A 87 -25.02 101.52 32.09
N LEU A 88 -24.16 101.71 33.08
CA LEU A 88 -23.27 100.67 33.58
C LEU A 88 -24.04 99.52 34.25
N ASP A 89 -25.07 99.85 35.03
CA ASP A 89 -25.99 98.85 35.60
C ASP A 89 -26.70 98.02 34.51
N THR A 90 -27.13 98.68 33.42
CA THR A 90 -27.75 97.98 32.29
C THR A 90 -26.75 97.03 31.60
N GLN A 91 -25.49 97.43 31.44
CA GLN A 91 -24.47 96.55 30.85
C GLN A 91 -24.09 95.39 31.78
N ALA A 92 -23.96 95.65 33.08
CA ALA A 92 -23.74 94.63 34.10
C ALA A 92 -24.82 93.55 34.06
N ARG A 93 -26.10 93.96 34.03
CA ARG A 93 -27.23 93.02 33.91
C ARG A 93 -27.19 92.19 32.62
N ARG A 94 -26.79 92.78 31.50
CA ARG A 94 -26.67 92.06 30.21
C ARG A 94 -25.52 91.06 30.21
N LEU A 95 -24.39 91.40 30.84
CA LEU A 95 -23.25 90.49 30.98
C LEU A 95 -23.62 89.30 31.89
N ALA A 96 -24.27 89.55 33.03
CA ALA A 96 -24.78 88.50 33.90
C ALA A 96 -25.75 87.55 33.17
N GLU A 97 -26.70 88.09 32.40
CA GLU A 97 -27.64 87.27 31.61
C GLU A 97 -26.93 86.43 30.52
N LEU A 98 -25.83 86.94 29.94
CA LEU A 98 -25.02 86.19 28.98
C LEU A 98 -24.23 85.07 29.68
N ALA A 99 -23.58 85.36 30.81
CA ALA A 99 -22.86 84.38 31.61
C ALA A 99 -23.79 83.25 32.06
N ASP A 100 -24.98 83.57 32.55
CA ASP A 100 -25.99 82.58 32.93
C ASP A 100 -26.38 81.65 31.76
N ARG A 101 -26.56 82.22 30.56
CA ARG A 101 -26.89 81.42 29.36
C ARG A 101 -25.76 80.48 28.96
N VAL A 102 -24.51 80.94 29.03
CA VAL A 102 -23.35 80.09 28.70
C VAL A 102 -23.14 79.00 29.75
N ALA A 103 -23.35 79.32 31.03
CA ALA A 103 -23.32 78.35 32.13
C ALA A 103 -24.40 77.26 31.97
N VAL A 104 -25.63 77.63 31.57
CA VAL A 104 -26.69 76.66 31.27
C VAL A 104 -26.30 75.76 30.10
N ALA A 105 -25.79 76.34 29.00
CA ALA A 105 -25.36 75.57 27.83
C ALA A 105 -24.21 74.60 28.14
N ARG A 106 -23.26 74.98 29.01
CA ARG A 106 -22.20 74.08 29.51
C ARG A 106 -22.79 72.88 30.26
N ARG A 107 -23.73 73.10 31.19
CA ARG A 107 -24.39 72.01 31.93
C ARG A 107 -25.16 71.06 31.00
N GLU A 108 -25.88 71.60 30.02
CA GLU A 108 -26.60 70.78 29.02
C GLU A 108 -25.64 69.94 28.19
N ARG A 109 -24.52 70.51 27.74
CA ARG A 109 -23.48 69.78 27.03
C ARG A 109 -22.85 68.68 27.89
N ASP A 110 -22.50 68.98 29.13
CA ASP A 110 -21.88 67.99 30.02
C ASP A 110 -22.83 66.80 30.26
N ALA A 111 -24.12 67.09 30.42
CA ALA A 111 -25.16 66.06 30.49
C ALA A 111 -25.24 65.22 29.20
N LEU A 112 -25.24 65.86 28.02
CA LEU A 112 -25.25 65.15 26.73
C LEU A 112 -23.97 64.32 26.51
N SER A 113 -22.82 64.82 26.95
CA SER A 113 -21.54 64.11 26.87
C SER A 113 -21.54 62.86 27.76
N ALA A 114 -22.11 62.96 28.96
CA ALA A 114 -22.28 61.81 29.85
C ALA A 114 -23.20 60.74 29.20
N VAL A 115 -24.35 61.16 28.66
CA VAL A 115 -25.27 60.25 27.96
C VAL A 115 -24.62 59.62 26.72
N SER A 116 -23.84 60.38 25.95
CA SER A 116 -23.10 59.86 24.80
C SER A 116 -22.07 58.80 25.20
N ALA A 117 -21.36 59.01 26.32
CA ALA A 117 -20.41 58.03 26.86
C ALA A 117 -21.12 56.76 27.34
N GLU A 118 -22.28 56.89 28.01
CA GLU A 118 -23.11 55.75 28.42
C GLU A 118 -23.65 54.96 27.22
N LEU A 119 -24.12 55.64 26.18
CA LEU A 119 -24.59 54.98 24.94
C LEU A 119 -23.45 54.25 24.23
N THR A 120 -22.26 54.85 24.18
CA THR A 120 -21.07 54.20 23.62
C THR A 120 -20.70 52.94 24.41
N ALA A 121 -20.72 53.01 25.74
CA ALA A 121 -20.46 51.86 26.61
C ALA A 121 -21.53 50.76 26.43
N CYS A 122 -22.81 51.15 26.34
CA CYS A 122 -23.92 50.24 26.09
C CYS A 122 -23.79 49.55 24.72
N GLY A 123 -23.37 50.28 23.68
CA GLY A 123 -23.08 49.73 22.35
C GLY A 123 -21.96 48.69 22.38
N ALA A 124 -20.85 48.97 23.07
CA ALA A 124 -19.76 48.01 23.23
C ALA A 124 -20.19 46.74 24.00
N GLU A 125 -21.02 46.89 25.03
CA GLU A 125 -21.57 45.75 25.76
C GLU A 125 -22.53 44.92 24.89
N HIS A 126 -23.35 45.57 24.06
CA HIS A 126 -24.21 44.89 23.11
C HIS A 126 -23.40 44.05 22.10
N GLU A 127 -22.36 44.62 21.50
CA GLU A 127 -21.47 43.90 20.58
C GLU A 127 -20.80 42.69 21.26
N ARG A 128 -20.38 42.86 22.52
CA ARG A 128 -19.82 41.77 23.32
C ARG A 128 -20.85 40.64 23.52
N ILE A 129 -22.08 40.97 23.91
CA ILE A 129 -23.16 40.00 24.10
C ILE A 129 -23.48 39.29 22.78
N GLU A 130 -23.51 40.00 21.65
CA GLU A 130 -23.73 39.37 20.34
C GLU A 130 -22.63 38.36 19.99
N ALA A 131 -21.37 38.68 20.27
CA ALA A 131 -20.25 37.77 20.07
C ALA A 131 -20.34 36.53 20.97
N GLU A 132 -20.69 36.71 22.25
CA GLU A 132 -20.90 35.61 23.19
C GLU A 132 -22.06 34.70 22.74
N LEU A 133 -23.16 35.30 22.27
CA LEU A 133 -24.33 34.58 21.76
C LEU A 133 -24.02 33.83 20.45
N ALA A 134 -23.21 34.40 19.56
CA ALA A 134 -22.72 33.70 18.37
C ALA A 134 -21.86 32.48 18.76
N ASN A 135 -21.00 32.62 19.77
CA ASN A 135 -20.20 31.52 20.29
C ASN A 135 -21.07 30.43 20.92
N LEU A 136 -22.08 30.80 21.72
CA LEU A 136 -23.04 29.84 22.29
C LEU A 136 -23.82 29.09 21.21
N ARG A 137 -24.26 29.78 20.13
CA ARG A 137 -24.90 29.12 18.98
C ARG A 137 -23.95 28.13 18.30
N ARG A 138 -22.67 28.48 18.13
CA ARG A 138 -21.65 27.56 17.59
C ARG A 138 -21.47 26.34 18.49
N LEU A 139 -21.33 26.53 19.80
CA LEU A 139 -21.20 25.45 20.77
C LEU A 139 -22.41 24.52 20.77
N ARG A 140 -23.62 25.08 20.66
CA ARG A 140 -24.85 24.29 20.52
C ARG A 140 -24.83 23.42 19.26
N ARG A 141 -24.48 23.98 18.10
CA ARG A 141 -24.35 23.18 16.85
C ARG A 141 -23.33 22.06 17.00
N LEU A 142 -22.20 22.31 17.67
CA LEU A 142 -21.20 21.28 17.93
C LEU A 142 -21.73 20.21 18.90
N ALA A 143 -22.47 20.59 19.92
CA ALA A 143 -23.12 19.65 20.84
C ALA A 143 -24.17 18.81 20.12
N ASP A 144 -24.96 19.41 19.22
CA ASP A 144 -25.98 18.71 18.41
C ASP A 144 -25.35 17.72 17.42
N ALA A 145 -24.14 17.99 16.89
CA ALA A 145 -23.42 17.09 15.98
C ALA A 145 -22.66 15.96 16.69
N LEU A 146 -22.46 16.06 18.01
CA LEU A 146 -21.65 15.12 18.77
C LEU A 146 -22.24 13.70 18.88
N PRO A 147 -23.58 13.50 19.00
CA PRO A 147 -24.21 12.19 18.91
C PRO A 147 -23.95 11.48 17.58
N ASP A 148 -24.03 12.21 16.45
CA ASP A 148 -23.80 11.63 15.12
C ASP A 148 -22.35 11.16 14.96
N ILE A 149 -21.39 11.97 15.43
CA ILE A 149 -19.96 11.60 15.44
C ILE A 149 -19.73 10.37 16.33
N ARG A 150 -20.39 10.28 17.50
CA ARG A 150 -20.31 9.09 18.36
C ARG A 150 -20.92 7.85 17.70
N ALA A 151 -22.05 8.00 17.03
CA ALA A 151 -22.69 6.91 16.30
C ALA A 151 -21.79 6.39 15.16
N GLU A 152 -21.16 7.30 14.41
CA GLU A 152 -20.23 6.91 13.33
C GLU A 152 -18.97 6.23 13.89
N ARG A 153 -18.42 6.74 15.00
CA ARG A 153 -17.32 6.07 15.71
C ARG A 153 -17.70 4.66 16.13
N ASP A 154 -18.88 4.48 16.72
CA ASP A 154 -19.34 3.17 17.21
C ASP A 154 -19.59 2.20 16.04
N ARG A 155 -20.10 2.70 14.91
CA ARG A 155 -20.24 1.95 13.66
C ARG A 155 -18.89 1.50 13.11
N LEU A 156 -17.91 2.40 13.04
CA LEU A 156 -16.55 2.07 12.59
C LEU A 156 -15.89 1.06 13.53
N ALA A 157 -16.05 1.22 14.84
CA ALA A 157 -15.52 0.28 15.83
C ALA A 157 -16.17 -1.12 15.73
N ALA A 158 -17.46 -1.19 15.39
CA ALA A 158 -18.11 -2.46 15.09
C ALA A 158 -17.55 -3.11 13.81
N ARG A 159 -17.36 -2.31 12.74
CA ARG A 159 -16.81 -2.81 11.48
C ARG A 159 -15.36 -3.30 11.62
N VAL A 160 -14.54 -2.61 12.41
CA VAL A 160 -13.15 -3.04 12.70
C VAL A 160 -13.15 -4.38 13.44
N ARG A 161 -14.03 -4.57 14.43
CA ARG A 161 -14.14 -5.85 15.15
C ARG A 161 -14.57 -6.98 14.22
N GLU A 162 -15.56 -6.74 13.37
CA GLU A 162 -16.03 -7.71 12.36
C GLU A 162 -14.91 -8.11 11.40
N LEU A 163 -14.19 -7.14 10.81
CA LEU A 163 -13.05 -7.41 9.92
C LEU A 163 -11.93 -8.16 10.63
N THR A 164 -11.69 -7.86 11.91
CA THR A 164 -10.67 -8.55 12.70
C THR A 164 -11.07 -10.01 12.96
N SER A 165 -12.35 -10.28 13.25
CA SER A 165 -12.85 -11.66 13.36
C SER A 165 -12.79 -12.41 12.03
N GLU A 166 -13.21 -11.78 10.93
CA GLU A 166 -13.13 -12.39 9.59
C GLU A 166 -11.69 -12.73 9.21
N THR A 167 -10.74 -11.84 9.54
CA THR A 167 -9.31 -12.07 9.29
C THR A 167 -8.78 -13.21 10.14
N ALA A 168 -9.13 -13.26 11.43
CA ALA A 168 -8.72 -14.36 12.31
C ALA A 168 -9.30 -15.72 11.87
N ASP A 169 -10.55 -15.76 11.43
CA ASP A 169 -11.18 -16.96 10.89
C ASP A 169 -10.53 -17.41 9.58
N ALA A 170 -10.19 -16.45 8.69
CA ALA A 170 -9.46 -16.73 7.45
C ALA A 170 -8.03 -17.24 7.70
N GLU A 171 -7.30 -16.63 8.64
CA GLU A 171 -5.97 -17.09 9.06
C GLU A 171 -6.01 -18.51 9.63
N LYS A 172 -7.02 -18.82 10.45
CA LYS A 172 -7.24 -20.17 10.98
C LYS A 172 -7.55 -21.17 9.86
N ALA A 173 -8.43 -20.82 8.93
CA ALA A 173 -8.74 -21.68 7.78
C ALA A 173 -7.50 -21.92 6.89
N LEU A 174 -6.64 -20.91 6.71
CA LEU A 174 -5.36 -21.05 6.02
C LEU A 174 -4.39 -21.97 6.78
N ALA A 175 -4.33 -21.88 8.11
CA ALA A 175 -3.52 -22.78 8.93
C ALA A 175 -4.01 -24.23 8.81
N ASP A 176 -5.32 -24.46 8.95
CA ASP A 176 -5.93 -25.80 8.86
C ASP A 176 -5.74 -26.44 7.47
N THR A 177 -5.85 -25.63 6.40
CA THR A 177 -5.62 -26.10 5.02
C THR A 177 -4.14 -26.38 4.76
N ALA A 178 -3.23 -25.55 5.28
CA ALA A 178 -1.78 -25.80 5.21
C ALA A 178 -1.40 -27.09 5.94
N GLU A 179 -1.93 -27.33 7.14
CA GLU A 179 -1.72 -28.58 7.88
C GLU A 179 -2.24 -29.80 7.12
N THR A 180 -3.44 -29.68 6.52
CA THR A 180 -4.00 -30.76 5.70
C THR A 180 -3.15 -31.05 4.46
N ALA A 181 -2.62 -30.01 3.81
CA ALA A 181 -1.74 -30.15 2.66
C ALA A 181 -0.43 -30.85 3.04
N VAL A 182 0.20 -30.44 4.15
CA VAL A 182 1.42 -31.09 4.68
C VAL A 182 1.17 -32.56 4.95
N ARG A 183 0.09 -32.89 5.68
CA ARG A 183 -0.27 -34.28 5.99
C ARG A 183 -0.53 -35.11 4.73
N LEU A 184 -1.21 -34.54 3.72
CA LEU A 184 -1.44 -35.23 2.44
C LEU A 184 -0.12 -35.47 1.68
N SER A 185 0.78 -34.49 1.67
CA SER A 185 2.10 -34.65 1.06
C SER A 185 2.94 -35.71 1.78
N GLU A 186 2.91 -35.76 3.12
CA GLU A 186 3.58 -36.80 3.90
C GLU A 186 3.02 -38.19 3.59
N GLN A 187 1.69 -38.33 3.49
CA GLN A 187 1.05 -39.59 3.09
C GLN A 187 1.46 -40.02 1.67
N GLN A 188 1.44 -39.09 0.72
CA GLN A 188 1.86 -39.38 -0.66
C GLN A 188 3.34 -39.78 -0.74
N LEU A 189 4.21 -39.16 0.05
CA LEU A 189 5.62 -39.56 0.14
C LEU A 189 5.78 -40.97 0.74
N ALA A 190 5.03 -41.31 1.78
CA ALA A 190 5.06 -42.64 2.38
C ALA A 190 4.54 -43.73 1.42
N ASP A 191 3.49 -43.44 0.67
CA ASP A 191 2.95 -44.34 -0.37
C ASP A 191 3.95 -44.53 -1.52
N LEU A 192 4.60 -43.44 -1.97
CA LEU A 192 5.62 -43.50 -3.01
C LEU A 192 6.84 -44.31 -2.56
N ASP A 193 7.31 -44.12 -1.33
CA ASP A 193 8.43 -44.88 -0.78
C ASP A 193 8.10 -46.38 -0.69
N THR A 194 6.87 -46.70 -0.29
CA THR A 194 6.38 -48.09 -0.28
C THR A 194 6.35 -48.69 -1.68
N ARG A 195 5.78 -47.98 -2.66
CA ARG A 195 5.76 -48.42 -4.07
C ARG A 195 7.16 -48.56 -4.66
N ALA A 196 8.07 -47.66 -4.33
CA ALA A 196 9.46 -47.72 -4.77
C ALA A 196 10.15 -48.98 -4.22
N ARG A 197 9.94 -49.29 -2.93
CA ARG A 197 10.44 -50.53 -2.31
C ARG A 197 9.87 -51.78 -2.97
N GLU A 198 8.55 -51.82 -3.24
CA GLU A 198 7.92 -52.95 -3.93
C GLU A 198 8.45 -53.15 -5.36
N LEU A 199 8.66 -52.06 -6.11
CA LEU A 199 9.22 -52.12 -7.47
C LEU A 199 10.67 -52.59 -7.46
N LEU A 200 11.49 -52.11 -6.51
CA LEU A 200 12.87 -52.58 -6.34
C LEU A 200 12.93 -54.07 -5.98
N GLU A 201 12.01 -54.55 -5.14
CA GLU A 201 11.95 -55.97 -4.79
C GLU A 201 11.48 -56.83 -5.97
N LYS A 202 10.51 -56.36 -6.76
CA LYS A 202 10.14 -57.01 -8.02
C LYS A 202 11.30 -57.05 -9.00
N LEU A 203 12.04 -55.96 -9.15
CA LEU A 203 13.23 -55.89 -10.01
C LEU A 203 14.27 -56.94 -9.58
N ARG A 204 14.60 -56.99 -8.29
CA ARG A 204 15.50 -58.01 -7.74
C ARG A 204 14.99 -59.43 -8.01
N GLY A 205 13.70 -59.69 -7.81
CA GLY A 205 13.09 -60.98 -8.12
C GLY A 205 13.18 -61.35 -9.61
N THR A 206 13.04 -60.38 -10.50
CA THR A 206 13.24 -60.62 -11.94
C THR A 206 14.70 -60.83 -12.31
N GLU A 207 15.64 -60.12 -11.67
CA GLU A 207 17.08 -60.31 -11.87
C GLU A 207 17.52 -61.70 -11.41
N THR A 208 17.03 -62.18 -10.26
CA THR A 208 17.32 -63.55 -9.79
C THR A 208 16.72 -64.59 -10.73
N ALA A 209 15.48 -64.41 -11.19
CA ALA A 209 14.87 -65.33 -12.15
C ALA A 209 15.62 -65.35 -13.49
N TRP A 210 16.10 -64.20 -13.97
CA TRP A 210 16.94 -64.09 -15.16
C TRP A 210 18.29 -64.77 -14.98
N ALA A 211 18.92 -64.65 -13.81
CA ALA A 211 20.17 -65.34 -13.49
C ALA A 211 19.99 -66.86 -13.49
N GLU A 212 18.93 -67.37 -12.83
CA GLU A 212 18.59 -68.80 -12.81
C GLU A 212 18.26 -69.35 -14.21
N LEU A 213 17.58 -68.56 -15.04
CA LEU A 213 17.29 -68.96 -16.42
C LEU A 213 18.57 -69.02 -17.25
N ARG A 214 19.47 -68.05 -17.08
CA ARG A 214 20.76 -68.02 -17.77
C ARG A 214 21.65 -69.20 -17.37
N GLU A 215 21.65 -69.56 -16.10
CA GLU A 215 22.35 -70.75 -15.59
C GLU A 215 21.77 -72.04 -16.20
N ARG A 216 20.44 -72.18 -16.21
CA ARG A 216 19.77 -73.31 -16.89
C ARG A 216 20.11 -73.41 -18.36
N MET A 217 20.11 -72.29 -19.09
CA MET A 217 20.50 -72.27 -20.50
C MET A 217 21.96 -72.68 -20.70
N ALA A 218 22.87 -72.25 -19.81
CA ALA A 218 24.28 -72.65 -19.87
C ALA A 218 24.46 -74.16 -19.61
N ASP A 219 23.71 -74.71 -18.65
CA ASP A 219 23.68 -76.14 -18.35
C ASP A 219 23.11 -76.97 -19.52
N ASP A 220 22.00 -76.52 -20.11
CA ASP A 220 21.38 -77.18 -21.26
C ASP A 220 22.31 -77.13 -22.49
N ASP A 221 22.98 -75.99 -22.74
CA ASP A 221 24.02 -75.87 -23.77
C ASP A 221 25.18 -76.84 -23.52
N ALA A 222 25.63 -76.98 -22.28
CA ALA A 222 26.69 -77.92 -21.93
C ALA A 222 26.25 -79.38 -22.15
N ARG A 223 24.99 -79.71 -21.82
CA ARG A 223 24.40 -81.04 -22.09
C ARG A 223 24.28 -81.32 -23.58
N LEU A 224 23.85 -80.34 -24.37
CA LEU A 224 23.78 -80.45 -25.83
C LEU A 224 25.17 -80.69 -26.43
N ARG A 225 26.19 -79.90 -26.04
CA ARG A 225 27.58 -80.13 -26.48
C ARG A 225 28.10 -81.50 -26.09
N ALA A 226 27.77 -81.99 -24.90
CA ALA A 226 28.15 -83.33 -24.46
C ALA A 226 27.46 -84.42 -25.32
N LYS A 227 26.19 -84.24 -25.66
CA LYS A 227 25.45 -85.14 -26.56
C LYS A 227 25.98 -85.10 -27.98
N ASP A 228 26.34 -83.94 -28.50
CA ASP A 228 26.96 -83.80 -29.83
C ASP A 228 28.32 -84.50 -29.88
N ALA A 229 29.13 -84.38 -28.82
CA ALA A 229 30.39 -85.11 -28.70
C ALA A 229 30.16 -86.64 -28.65
N GLU A 230 29.12 -87.10 -27.94
CA GLU A 230 28.72 -88.52 -27.90
C GLU A 230 28.26 -89.02 -29.29
N TYR A 231 27.45 -88.24 -30.01
CA TYR A 231 27.01 -88.56 -31.37
C TYR A 231 28.17 -88.57 -32.37
N ALA A 232 29.10 -87.61 -32.26
CA ALA A 232 30.30 -87.58 -33.10
C ALA A 232 31.16 -88.83 -32.87
N LYS A 233 31.32 -89.25 -31.61
CA LYS A 233 32.02 -90.49 -31.25
C LYS A 233 31.31 -91.72 -31.83
N LEU A 234 29.99 -91.82 -31.66
CA LEU A 234 29.22 -92.95 -32.19
C LEU A 234 29.25 -93.01 -33.73
N ARG A 235 29.23 -91.86 -34.42
CA ARG A 235 29.43 -91.78 -35.87
C ARG A 235 30.81 -92.28 -36.28
N ALA A 236 31.86 -91.90 -35.56
CA ALA A 236 33.21 -92.39 -35.81
C ALA A 236 33.30 -93.92 -35.62
N GLU A 237 32.77 -94.45 -34.51
CA GLU A 237 32.73 -95.89 -34.25
C GLU A 237 31.95 -96.67 -35.33
N ARG A 238 30.82 -96.13 -35.81
CA ARG A 238 30.10 -96.73 -36.93
C ARG A 238 30.88 -96.66 -38.24
N ALA A 239 31.54 -95.55 -38.54
CA ALA A 239 32.37 -95.42 -39.73
C ALA A 239 33.51 -96.46 -39.72
N ASP A 240 34.14 -96.68 -38.56
CA ASP A 240 35.16 -97.70 -38.36
C ASP A 240 34.59 -99.12 -38.55
N GLN A 241 33.40 -99.41 -38.00
CA GLN A 241 32.71 -100.69 -38.19
C GLN A 241 32.36 -100.95 -39.67
N VAL A 242 31.83 -99.95 -40.37
CA VAL A 242 31.51 -100.05 -41.81
C VAL A 242 32.79 -100.25 -42.62
N ALA A 243 33.87 -99.55 -42.30
CA ALA A 243 35.17 -99.75 -42.95
C ALA A 243 35.70 -101.18 -42.73
N ALA A 244 35.58 -101.71 -41.52
CA ALA A 244 35.96 -103.09 -41.20
C ALA A 244 35.10 -104.12 -41.96
N LEU A 245 33.79 -103.91 -42.05
CA LEU A 245 32.89 -104.77 -42.83
C LEU A 245 33.22 -104.72 -44.32
N ARG A 246 33.50 -103.55 -44.89
CA ARG A 246 33.94 -103.42 -46.29
C ARG A 246 35.27 -104.10 -46.55
N ALA A 247 36.22 -103.99 -45.61
CA ALA A 247 37.48 -104.72 -45.70
C ALA A 247 37.27 -106.24 -45.68
N HIS A 248 36.38 -106.74 -44.82
CA HIS A 248 35.99 -108.15 -44.79
C HIS A 248 35.31 -108.59 -46.10
N ALA A 249 34.35 -107.82 -46.61
CA ALA A 249 33.69 -108.10 -47.88
C ALA A 249 34.68 -108.11 -49.06
N ALA A 250 35.67 -107.21 -49.07
CA ALA A 250 36.74 -107.21 -50.08
C ALA A 250 37.66 -108.43 -49.97
N ILE A 251 38.00 -108.87 -48.75
CA ILE A 251 38.75 -110.11 -48.52
C ILE A 251 37.93 -111.31 -49.00
N ASP A 252 36.64 -111.37 -48.68
CA ASP A 252 35.74 -112.45 -49.12
C ASP A 252 35.58 -112.48 -50.63
N ALA A 253 35.55 -111.32 -51.29
CA ALA A 253 35.56 -111.20 -52.75
C ALA A 253 36.89 -111.68 -53.38
N ASP A 254 38.05 -111.31 -52.82
CA ASP A 254 39.37 -111.83 -53.25
C ASP A 254 39.47 -113.34 -53.00
N LEU A 255 38.91 -113.85 -51.89
CA LEU A 255 38.87 -115.28 -51.57
C LEU A 255 37.97 -116.04 -52.56
N ALA A 256 36.82 -115.47 -52.93
CA ALA A 256 35.93 -116.01 -53.96
C ALA A 256 36.58 -115.99 -55.35
N GLU A 257 37.32 -114.93 -55.69
CA GLU A 257 38.10 -114.83 -56.93
C GLU A 257 39.24 -115.87 -56.99
N ARG A 258 40.00 -116.03 -55.90
CA ARG A 258 41.05 -117.05 -55.76
C ARG A 258 40.50 -118.47 -55.77
N LEU A 259 39.32 -118.71 -55.21
CA LEU A 259 38.65 -120.01 -55.31
C LEU A 259 38.15 -120.29 -56.74
N SER A 260 37.77 -119.26 -57.50
CA SER A 260 37.35 -119.42 -58.90
C SER A 260 38.49 -119.71 -59.87
N SER A 261 39.72 -119.27 -59.57
CA SER A 261 40.91 -119.53 -60.40
C SER A 261 41.56 -120.90 -60.14
N ALA A 262 41.12 -121.65 -59.12
CA ALA A 262 41.70 -122.93 -58.73
C ALA A 262 40.93 -124.18 -59.23
N THR A 263 39.73 -124.04 -59.82
CA THR A 263 38.89 -125.20 -60.18
C THR A 263 37.98 -124.96 -61.40
N GLU A 264 38.24 -125.67 -62.49
CA GLU A 264 37.28 -125.88 -63.59
C GLU A 264 36.20 -126.90 -63.14
N GLY A 265 35.02 -126.42 -62.74
CA GLY A 265 33.86 -127.29 -62.49
C GLY A 265 32.72 -126.71 -61.63
N SER A 266 31.62 -126.35 -62.29
CA SER A 266 30.19 -126.15 -61.91
C SER A 266 29.67 -125.77 -60.49
N LEU A 267 30.51 -125.56 -59.49
CA LEU A 267 30.14 -125.00 -58.16
C LEU A 267 30.46 -123.49 -57.97
N PRO A 268 31.51 -122.91 -58.59
CA PRO A 268 31.88 -121.50 -58.38
C PRO A 268 30.83 -120.48 -58.84
N ASP A 269 30.08 -120.75 -59.91
CA ASP A 269 29.07 -119.81 -60.43
C ASP A 269 27.89 -119.63 -59.46
N ARG A 270 27.53 -120.68 -58.71
CA ARG A 270 26.41 -120.61 -57.74
C ARG A 270 26.77 -119.80 -56.50
N VAL A 271 28.03 -119.90 -56.06
CA VAL A 271 28.59 -119.08 -54.98
C VAL A 271 28.74 -117.63 -55.45
N ARG A 272 29.11 -117.40 -56.72
CA ARG A 272 29.17 -116.05 -57.31
C ARG A 272 27.81 -115.37 -57.38
N THR A 273 26.74 -116.10 -57.74
CA THR A 273 25.37 -115.54 -57.69
C THR A 273 24.97 -115.20 -56.26
N MET A 274 25.23 -116.08 -55.29
CA MET A 274 24.91 -115.80 -53.88
C MET A 274 25.73 -114.66 -53.28
N LEU A 275 27.01 -114.51 -53.65
CA LEU A 275 27.86 -113.42 -53.17
C LEU A 275 27.49 -112.09 -53.85
N SER A 276 27.13 -112.11 -55.14
CA SER A 276 26.60 -110.94 -55.85
C SER A 276 25.25 -110.51 -55.30
N ASP A 277 24.37 -111.46 -54.96
CA ASP A 277 23.09 -111.18 -54.31
C ASP A 277 23.29 -110.63 -52.90
N ALA A 278 24.25 -111.15 -52.14
CA ALA A 278 24.60 -110.62 -50.82
C ALA A 278 25.21 -109.21 -50.91
N GLN A 279 26.10 -108.95 -51.87
CA GLN A 279 26.67 -107.62 -52.12
C GLN A 279 25.58 -106.62 -52.55
N MET A 280 24.64 -107.03 -53.41
CA MET A 280 23.50 -106.20 -53.81
C MET A 280 22.56 -105.93 -52.62
N MET A 281 22.35 -106.90 -51.74
CA MET A 281 21.57 -106.70 -50.51
C MET A 281 22.28 -105.76 -49.53
N ILE A 282 23.60 -105.82 -49.44
CA ILE A 282 24.40 -104.88 -48.64
C ILE A 282 24.32 -103.48 -49.24
N ASP A 283 24.43 -103.33 -50.56
CA ASP A 283 24.32 -102.03 -51.23
C ASP A 283 22.90 -101.45 -51.14
N GLU A 284 21.86 -102.29 -51.19
CA GLU A 284 20.46 -101.88 -50.95
C GLU A 284 20.24 -101.46 -49.49
N VAL A 285 20.83 -102.17 -48.53
CA VAL A 285 20.76 -101.80 -47.11
C VAL A 285 21.56 -100.51 -46.85
N ASP A 286 22.73 -100.32 -47.47
CA ASP A 286 23.52 -99.09 -47.39
C ASP A 286 22.77 -97.91 -48.04
N ALA A 287 22.10 -98.13 -49.17
CA ALA A 287 21.26 -97.11 -49.80
C ALA A 287 20.04 -96.76 -48.95
N ALA A 288 19.35 -97.75 -48.37
CA ALA A 288 18.20 -97.54 -47.49
C ALA A 288 18.61 -96.88 -46.17
N LEU A 289 19.76 -97.23 -45.61
CA LEU A 289 20.33 -96.59 -44.42
C LEU A 289 20.82 -95.16 -44.72
N GLY A 290 21.41 -94.94 -45.89
CA GLY A 290 21.78 -93.61 -46.38
C GLY A 290 20.55 -92.71 -46.56
N ASP A 291 19.48 -93.23 -47.15
CA ASP A 291 18.23 -92.49 -47.35
C ASP A 291 17.49 -92.20 -46.04
N THR A 292 17.51 -93.13 -45.09
CA THR A 292 16.91 -92.92 -43.76
C THR A 292 17.72 -91.93 -42.93
N LEU A 293 19.05 -91.96 -42.99
CA LEU A 293 19.91 -90.96 -42.36
C LEU A 293 19.75 -89.57 -43.01
N ALA A 294 19.68 -89.49 -44.34
CA ALA A 294 19.43 -88.23 -45.04
C ALA A 294 18.02 -87.68 -44.81
N ARG A 295 17.02 -88.54 -44.53
CA ARG A 295 15.70 -88.11 -44.03
C ARG A 295 15.75 -87.63 -42.60
N TYR A 296 16.52 -88.29 -41.74
CA TYR A 296 16.68 -87.87 -40.35
C TYR A 296 17.42 -86.52 -40.26
N ASP A 297 18.51 -86.33 -41.02
CA ASP A 297 19.24 -85.06 -41.07
C ASP A 297 18.35 -83.94 -41.64
N ARG A 298 17.54 -84.20 -42.68
CA ARG A 298 16.52 -83.23 -43.15
C ARG A 298 15.43 -82.95 -42.11
N PHE A 299 14.95 -83.96 -41.40
CA PHE A 299 13.97 -83.79 -40.34
C PHE A 299 14.53 -82.92 -39.20
N VAL A 300 15.79 -83.12 -38.83
CA VAL A 300 16.50 -82.30 -37.83
C VAL A 300 16.77 -80.88 -38.35
N GLU A 301 17.15 -80.68 -39.62
CA GLU A 301 17.27 -79.34 -40.22
C GLU A 301 15.94 -78.58 -40.28
N ASP A 302 14.84 -79.26 -40.64
CA ASP A 302 13.51 -78.65 -40.71
C ASP A 302 12.96 -78.32 -39.31
N HIS A 303 13.25 -79.13 -38.29
CA HIS A 303 12.79 -78.89 -36.91
C HIS A 303 13.73 -77.99 -36.10
N SER A 304 15.02 -77.88 -36.45
CA SER A 304 15.96 -76.93 -35.82
C SER A 304 15.73 -75.49 -36.28
N LYS A 305 15.03 -75.27 -37.40
CA LYS A 305 14.59 -73.93 -37.85
C LYS A 305 13.33 -73.40 -37.18
N VAL A 306 12.69 -74.17 -36.28
CA VAL A 306 11.44 -73.76 -35.61
C VAL A 306 11.67 -73.46 -34.13
N LEU A 307 12.43 -72.40 -33.86
CA LEU A 307 12.18 -71.54 -32.70
C LEU A 307 12.29 -70.09 -33.17
N PRO A 308 11.25 -69.52 -33.81
CA PRO A 308 11.13 -68.08 -33.88
C PRO A 308 10.92 -67.59 -32.45
N TRP A 309 11.98 -67.06 -31.84
CA TRP A 309 11.85 -66.18 -30.70
C TRP A 309 10.90 -65.05 -31.15
N ARG A 310 9.67 -65.10 -30.64
CA ARG A 310 8.67 -64.05 -30.82
C ARG A 310 9.20 -62.83 -30.07
N ASP A 311 9.79 -61.89 -30.81
CA ASP A 311 9.82 -60.49 -30.38
C ASP A 311 8.38 -59.99 -30.37
N GLN A 312 7.78 -59.97 -29.18
CA GLN A 312 6.69 -59.05 -28.86
C GLN A 312 7.22 -58.10 -27.78
N SER A 313 7.74 -56.98 -28.26
CA SER A 313 7.84 -55.70 -27.56
C SER A 313 7.38 -54.63 -28.55
#